data_AF-A0A8J4A4K5-F1
#
_entry.id   AF-A0A8J4A4K5-F1
#
_cell.length_a   1.000
_cell.length_b   1.000
_cell.length_c   1.000
_cell.angle_alpha   90.00
_cell.angle_beta   90.00
_cell.angle_gamma   90.00
#
_symmetry.space_group_name_H-M   'P 1'
#
loop_
_entity.id
_entity.type
_entity.pdbx_description
1 polymer ?
#
loop_
_entity_poly.entity_id
_entity_poly.type
_entity_poly.pdbx_seq_one_letter_code
_entity_poly.pdbx_strand_id
1 'polypeptide(L)'
;MLSYPSSISLSTRSLNHMADLIRARRKELRSRWRRLPAGRQALLALAHLRNGDTPARLATGFAIGPTTAWRYIREAVDLLAATAPTLAQAMAGIARLAYAILDGTLIRIDRLGGTANRRY
;
A
#
# COMPACT_ATOMS: atom_id res chain seq x y z
N MET A 1 -7.48 13.03 -13.69
CA MET A 1 -8.41 12.63 -12.61
C MET A 1 -8.87 11.22 -12.87
N LEU A 2 -8.84 10.34 -11.86
CA LEU A 2 -9.41 9.00 -11.96
C LEU A 2 -10.76 9.01 -11.22
N SER A 3 -11.82 8.58 -11.91
CA SER A 3 -13.18 8.59 -11.36
C SER A 3 -13.57 7.19 -10.88
N TYR A 4 -13.87 7.13 -9.58
CA TYR A 4 -14.70 6.15 -8.89
C TYR A 4 -15.92 6.97 -8.35
N PRO A 5 -16.88 6.50 -7.51
CA PRO A 5 -17.90 7.40 -6.94
C PRO A 5 -17.37 8.65 -6.21
N SER A 6 -16.05 8.80 -6.09
CA SER A 6 -15.33 10.03 -5.80
C SER A 6 -14.20 10.27 -6.81
N SER A 7 -13.79 11.51 -7.00
CA SER A 7 -12.57 11.85 -7.74
C SER A 7 -11.33 11.74 -6.85
N ILE A 8 -10.29 11.05 -7.32
CA ILE A 8 -9.00 11.00 -6.62
C ILE A 8 -7.96 11.71 -7.47
N SER A 9 -7.26 12.68 -6.87
CA SER A 9 -6.08 13.30 -7.49
C SER A 9 -4.89 12.36 -7.35
N LEU A 10 -4.86 11.35 -8.23
CA LEU A 10 -3.79 10.36 -8.33
C LEU A 10 -3.17 10.42 -9.73
N SER A 11 -1.84 10.25 -9.76
CA SER A 11 -1.12 10.06 -11.02
C SER A 11 -1.49 8.72 -11.65
N THR A 12 -1.73 8.72 -12.95
CA THR A 12 -1.90 7.50 -13.77
C THR A 12 -0.72 6.54 -13.60
N ARG A 13 0.48 7.08 -13.34
CA ARG A 13 1.69 6.28 -13.08
C ARG A 13 1.54 5.40 -11.84
N SER A 14 1.03 5.97 -10.74
CA SER A 14 0.83 5.22 -9.48
C SER A 14 -0.21 4.13 -9.64
N LEU A 15 -1.30 4.41 -10.38
CA LEU A 15 -2.32 3.41 -10.70
C LEU A 15 -1.74 2.26 -11.52
N ASN A 16 -1.01 2.58 -12.60
CA ASN A 16 -0.44 1.56 -13.48
C ASN A 16 0.58 0.70 -12.75
N HIS A 17 1.48 1.33 -11.99
CA HIS A 17 2.46 0.62 -11.18
C HIS A 17 1.82 -0.39 -10.22
N MET A 18 0.81 0.04 -9.45
CA MET A 18 0.10 -0.87 -8.54
C MET A 18 -0.67 -1.96 -9.29
N ALA A 19 -1.30 -1.64 -10.43
CA ALA A 19 -1.98 -2.63 -11.26
C ALA A 19 -1.00 -3.68 -11.79
N ASP A 20 0.22 -3.29 -12.16
CA ASP A 20 1.28 -4.20 -12.62
C ASP A 20 1.75 -5.14 -11.51
N LEU A 21 1.95 -4.64 -10.29
CA LEU A 21 2.25 -5.48 -9.12
C LEU A 21 1.16 -6.53 -8.88
N ILE A 22 -0.11 -6.13 -8.94
CA ILE A 22 -1.25 -7.05 -8.79
C ILE A 22 -1.28 -8.08 -9.92
N ARG A 23 -1.03 -7.68 -11.17
CA ARG A 23 -0.98 -8.60 -12.32
C ARG A 23 0.13 -9.64 -12.14
N ALA A 24 1.34 -9.20 -11.77
CA ALA A 24 2.47 -10.07 -11.51
C ALA A 24 2.13 -11.08 -10.40
N ARG A 25 1.59 -10.61 -9.27
CA ARG A 25 1.21 -11.47 -8.15
C ARG A 25 0.14 -12.50 -8.51
N ARG A 26 -0.88 -12.10 -9.28
CA ARG A 26 -1.93 -13.02 -9.75
C ARG A 26 -1.37 -14.08 -10.69
N LYS A 27 -0.38 -13.73 -11.53
CA LYS A 27 0.31 -14.66 -12.42
C LYS A 27 1.09 -15.71 -11.63
N GLU A 28 1.82 -15.30 -10.61
CA GLU A 28 2.56 -16.20 -9.70
C GLU A 28 1.61 -17.18 -8.99
N LEU A 29 0.55 -16.67 -8.38
CA LEU A 29 -0.42 -17.46 -7.63
C LEU A 29 -1.37 -18.28 -8.51
N ARG A 30 -1.30 -18.11 -9.84
CA ARG A 30 -2.26 -18.65 -10.82
C ARG A 30 -3.72 -18.33 -10.47
N SER A 31 -3.94 -17.22 -9.77
CA SER A 31 -5.27 -16.80 -9.31
C SER A 31 -6.01 -16.11 -10.47
N ARG A 32 -6.79 -16.90 -11.22
CA ARG A 32 -7.55 -16.42 -12.38
C ARG A 32 -8.85 -15.69 -11.99
N TRP A 33 -9.43 -16.01 -10.83
CA TRP A 33 -10.76 -15.54 -10.45
C TRP A 33 -10.73 -14.52 -9.31
N ARG A 34 -10.92 -13.25 -9.65
CA ARG A 34 -11.11 -12.14 -8.71
C ARG A 34 -12.28 -11.29 -9.19
N ARG A 35 -13.09 -10.76 -8.27
CA ARG A 35 -14.27 -9.93 -8.62
C ARG A 35 -13.92 -8.64 -9.34
N LEU A 36 -12.74 -8.06 -9.05
CA LEU A 36 -12.27 -6.85 -9.73
C LEU A 36 -11.08 -7.15 -10.66
N PRO A 37 -11.01 -6.51 -11.84
CA PRO A 37 -9.78 -6.47 -12.63
C PRO A 37 -8.67 -5.74 -11.86
N ALA A 38 -7.41 -6.03 -12.18
CA ALA A 38 -6.25 -5.52 -11.45
C ALA A 38 -6.23 -3.98 -11.35
N GLY A 39 -6.63 -3.26 -12.41
CA GLY A 39 -6.73 -1.80 -12.40
C GLY A 39 -7.79 -1.26 -11.42
N ARG A 40 -8.97 -1.90 -11.33
CA ARG A 40 -10.00 -1.50 -10.36
C ARG A 40 -9.61 -1.88 -8.93
N GLN A 41 -8.92 -3.00 -8.74
CA GLN A 41 -8.35 -3.36 -7.43
C GLN A 41 -7.30 -2.33 -6.99
N ALA A 42 -6.41 -1.92 -7.90
CA ALA A 42 -5.42 -0.88 -7.62
C ALA A 42 -6.09 0.45 -7.29
N LEU A 43 -7.11 0.86 -8.04
CA LEU A 43 -7.86 2.08 -7.75
C LEU A 43 -8.53 2.03 -6.38
N LEU A 44 -9.12 0.89 -6.00
CA LEU A 44 -9.73 0.69 -4.69
C LEU A 44 -8.71 0.86 -3.57
N ALA A 45 -7.55 0.19 -3.68
CA ALA A 45 -6.51 0.30 -2.67
C ALA A 45 -5.92 1.71 -2.58
N LEU A 46 -5.71 2.38 -3.72
CA LEU A 46 -5.23 3.76 -3.74
C LEU A 46 -6.25 4.75 -3.17
N ALA A 47 -7.56 4.51 -3.35
CA ALA A 47 -8.61 5.30 -2.71
C ALA A 47 -8.53 5.21 -1.19
N HIS A 48 -8.34 4.00 -0.67
CA HIS A 48 -8.13 3.78 0.76
C HIS A 48 -6.87 4.50 1.26
N LEU A 49 -5.73 4.31 0.59
CA LEU A 49 -4.44 4.86 1.02
C LEU A 49 -4.37 6.38 0.93
N ARG A 50 -5.00 6.98 -0.10
CA ARG A 50 -4.92 8.42 -0.34
C ARG A 50 -5.96 9.22 0.45
N ASN A 51 -7.19 8.70 0.53
CA ASN A 51 -8.32 9.44 1.10
C ASN A 51 -8.77 8.91 2.47
N GLY A 52 -8.24 7.76 2.92
CA GLY A 52 -8.74 7.10 4.13
C GLY A 52 -10.15 6.52 3.99
N ASP A 53 -10.62 6.30 2.75
CA ASP A 53 -11.97 5.79 2.50
C ASP A 53 -12.16 4.42 3.18
N THR A 54 -13.25 4.25 3.94
CA THR A 54 -13.48 3.01 4.68
C THR A 54 -13.71 1.82 3.74
N PRO A 55 -13.30 0.59 4.11
CA PRO A 55 -13.54 -0.60 3.29
C PRO A 55 -15.01 -0.82 2.95
N ALA A 56 -15.93 -0.43 3.84
CA ALA A 56 -17.38 -0.49 3.60
C ALA A 56 -17.82 0.48 2.50
N ARG A 57 -17.38 1.75 2.55
CA ARG A 57 -17.67 2.75 1.50
C ARG A 57 -17.11 2.32 0.14
N LEU A 58 -15.89 1.79 0.14
CA LEU A 58 -15.26 1.24 -1.05
C LEU A 58 -15.98 -0.01 -1.57
N ALA A 59 -16.46 -0.88 -0.68
CA ALA A 59 -17.21 -2.06 -1.09
C ALA A 59 -18.48 -1.68 -1.86
N THR A 60 -19.25 -0.71 -1.34
CA THR A 60 -20.47 -0.22 -1.98
C THR A 60 -20.21 0.33 -3.38
N GLY A 61 -19.27 1.28 -3.54
CA GLY A 61 -19.06 1.89 -4.86
C GLY A 61 -18.35 0.98 -5.88
N PHE A 62 -17.62 -0.06 -5.44
CA PHE A 62 -17.02 -1.06 -6.33
C PHE A 62 -17.95 -2.26 -6.55
N ALA A 63 -19.14 -2.29 -5.95
CA ALA A 63 -20.11 -3.38 -6.01
C ALA A 63 -19.53 -4.75 -5.58
N ILE A 64 -18.75 -4.75 -4.48
CA ILE A 64 -18.15 -5.94 -3.88
C ILE A 64 -18.52 -6.06 -2.40
N GLY A 65 -18.26 -7.20 -1.79
CA GLY A 65 -18.45 -7.36 -0.34
C GLY A 65 -17.37 -6.62 0.48
N PRO A 66 -17.68 -6.11 1.69
CA PRO A 66 -16.72 -5.45 2.59
C PRO A 66 -15.47 -6.28 2.89
N THR A 67 -15.64 -7.59 3.09
CA THR A 67 -14.52 -8.53 3.30
C THR A 67 -13.61 -8.64 2.08
N THR A 68 -14.17 -8.53 0.87
CA THR A 68 -13.40 -8.54 -0.37
C THR A 68 -12.65 -7.22 -0.57
N ALA A 69 -13.28 -6.08 -0.25
CA ALA A 69 -12.61 -4.79 -0.25
C ALA A 69 -11.43 -4.78 0.73
N TRP A 70 -11.64 -5.25 1.96
CA TRP A 70 -10.57 -5.37 2.96
C TRP A 70 -9.42 -6.28 2.50
N ARG A 71 -9.74 -7.45 1.94
CA ARG A 71 -8.73 -8.36 1.38
C ARG A 71 -7.92 -7.71 0.26
N TYR A 72 -8.56 -6.93 -0.61
CA TYR A 72 -7.89 -6.24 -1.71
C TYR A 72 -6.99 -5.10 -1.25
N ILE A 73 -7.42 -4.36 -0.22
CA ILE A 73 -6.59 -3.33 0.42
C ILE A 73 -5.33 -3.98 1.00
N ARG A 74 -5.50 -5.04 1.81
CA ARG A 74 -4.37 -5.74 2.43
C ARG A 74 -3.40 -6.32 1.40
N GLU A 75 -3.91 -7.00 0.37
CA GLU A 75 -3.09 -7.54 -0.72
C GLU A 75 -2.27 -6.45 -1.42
N ALA A 76 -2.84 -5.28 -1.66
CA ALA A 76 -2.12 -4.17 -2.26
C ALA A 76 -1.05 -3.57 -1.32
N VAL A 77 -1.35 -3.45 -0.03
CA VAL A 77 -0.37 -2.98 0.98
C VAL A 77 0.79 -3.96 1.09
N ASP A 78 0.53 -5.26 1.15
CA ASP A 78 1.56 -6.30 1.21
C ASP A 78 2.47 -6.25 -0.04
N LEU A 79 1.89 -6.01 -1.23
CA LEU A 79 2.67 -5.86 -2.47
C LEU A 79 3.54 -4.61 -2.47
N LEU A 80 3.03 -3.48 -1.99
CA LEU A 80 3.84 -2.27 -1.86
C LEU A 80 4.97 -2.47 -0.85
N ALA A 81 4.68 -3.08 0.30
CA ALA A 81 5.66 -3.38 1.33
C ALA A 81 6.78 -4.29 0.80
N ALA A 82 6.45 -5.29 -0.02
CA ALA A 82 7.43 -6.16 -0.66
C ALA A 82 8.35 -5.43 -1.65
N THR A 83 7.93 -4.29 -2.19
CA THR A 83 8.75 -3.44 -3.08
C THR A 83 9.50 -2.34 -2.35
N ALA A 84 9.27 -2.16 -1.05
CA ALA A 84 9.90 -1.10 -0.29
C ALA A 84 11.41 -1.37 -0.13
N PRO A 85 12.25 -0.33 -0.23
CA PRO A 85 13.67 -0.47 0.06
C PRO A 85 13.87 -0.89 1.51
N THR A 86 14.88 -1.71 1.77
CA THR A 86 15.30 -1.98 3.15
C THR A 86 15.77 -0.70 3.81
N LEU A 87 15.79 -0.66 5.15
CA LEU A 87 16.32 0.49 5.88
C LEU A 87 17.74 0.85 5.41
N ALA A 88 18.61 -0.15 5.23
CA ALA A 88 19.98 0.08 4.75
C ALA A 88 20.01 0.70 3.34
N GLN A 89 19.18 0.21 2.41
CA GLN A 89 19.06 0.76 1.05
C GLN A 89 18.51 2.20 1.08
N ALA A 90 17.51 2.45 1.92
CA ALA A 90 16.96 3.79 2.11
C ALA A 90 18.02 4.75 2.69
N MET A 91 18.76 4.33 3.71
CA MET A 91 19.84 5.12 4.33
C MET A 91 20.97 5.42 3.34
N ALA A 92 21.36 4.46 2.50
CA ALA A 92 22.36 4.67 1.47
C ALA A 92 21.90 5.72 0.43
N GLY A 93 20.61 5.74 0.09
CA GLY A 93 20.02 6.78 -0.75
C GLY A 93 20.00 8.15 -0.07
N ILE A 94 19.56 8.19 1.20
CA ILE A 94 19.46 9.41 2.02
C ILE A 94 20.82 10.08 2.21
N ALA A 95 21.89 9.29 2.41
CA ALA A 95 23.25 9.82 2.58
C ALA A 95 23.75 10.66 1.38
N ARG A 96 23.09 10.55 0.22
CA ARG A 96 23.41 11.33 -1.00
C ARG A 96 22.59 12.62 -1.12
N LEU A 97 21.65 12.87 -0.22
CA LEU A 97 20.80 14.05 -0.19
C LEU A 97 21.32 15.07 0.82
N ALA A 98 21.16 16.35 0.53
CA ALA A 98 21.51 17.42 1.47
C ALA A 98 20.58 17.44 2.71
N TYR A 99 19.34 16.97 2.54
CA TYR A 99 18.34 16.85 3.59
C TYR A 99 17.35 15.73 3.24
N ALA A 100 16.79 15.07 4.25
CA ALA A 100 15.73 14.09 4.09
C ALA A 100 14.63 14.34 5.13
N ILE A 101 13.37 14.35 4.68
CA ILE A 101 12.20 14.42 5.55
C ILE A 101 11.65 13.01 5.66
N LEU A 102 11.65 12.47 6.88
CA LEU A 102 11.05 11.18 7.17
C LEU A 102 9.57 11.40 7.50
N ASP A 103 8.71 11.40 6.48
CA ASP A 103 7.27 11.58 6.67
C ASP A 103 6.62 10.24 7.05
N GLY A 104 6.57 10.00 8.35
CA GLY A 104 5.77 8.97 8.98
C GLY A 104 5.40 9.49 10.36
N THR A 105 4.13 9.34 10.76
CA THR A 105 3.75 9.61 12.16
C THR A 105 4.66 8.75 13.05
N LEU A 106 5.57 9.41 13.78
CA LEU A 106 6.40 8.76 14.79
C LEU A 106 5.46 8.25 15.89
N ILE A 107 5.00 7.01 15.76
CA ILE A 107 4.40 6.29 16.88
C ILE A 107 5.49 6.25 17.95
N ARG A 108 5.16 6.72 19.16
CA ARG A 108 6.07 6.66 20.30
C ARG A 108 6.38 5.18 20.55
N ILE A 109 7.54 4.73 20.10
CA ILE A 109 8.11 3.43 20.44
C ILE A 109 9.09 3.67 21.59
N ASP A 110 8.81 3.06 22.73
CA ASP A 110 9.76 3.06 23.85
C ASP A 110 10.99 2.27 23.42
N ARG A 111 12.06 2.98 23.05
CA ARG A 111 13.39 2.38 23.03
C ARG A 111 13.73 2.02 24.47
N LEU A 112 13.75 0.73 24.79
CA LEU A 112 14.42 0.23 25.99
C LEU A 112 15.94 0.45 25.80
N GLY A 113 16.39 1.67 26.08
CA GLY A 113 17.79 2.04 26.14
C GLY A 113 18.35 1.73 27.51
N GLY A 114 19.06 0.62 27.64
CA GLY A 114 19.79 0.28 28.87
C GLY A 114 20.68 -0.94 28.64
N THR A 115 21.86 -0.94 29.26
CA THR A 115 22.89 -1.98 29.24
C THR A 115 22.45 -3.37 29.76
N ALA A 116 21.16 -3.56 30.04
CA ALA A 116 20.56 -4.79 30.54
C ALA A 116 20.18 -5.81 29.43
N ASN A 117 20.37 -5.49 28.14
CA ASN A 117 20.00 -6.40 27.06
C ASN A 117 21.07 -7.47 26.73
N ARG A 118 21.61 -8.13 27.77
CA ARG A 118 22.66 -9.17 27.63
C ARG A 118 22.33 -10.49 28.30
N ARG A 119 21.07 -10.73 28.64
CA ARG A 119 20.60 -12.02 29.16
C ARG A 119 19.19 -12.31 28.68
N TYR A 120 19.06 -12.80 27.45
CA TYR A 120 18.17 -13.87 27.02
C TYR A 120 18.71 -14.41 25.69
#